data_AF-E4PFI7-F1
#
_entry.id   AF-E4PFI7-F1
#
_cell.length_a   1.000
_cell.length_b   1.000
_cell.length_c   1.000
_cell.angle_alpha   90.00
_cell.angle_beta   90.00
_cell.angle_gamma   90.00
#
_symmetry.space_group_name_H-M   'P 1'
#
loop_
_entity.id
_entity.type
_entity.pdbx_description
1 polymer ?
#
loop_
_entity_poly.entity_id
_entity_poly.type
_entity_poly.pdbx_seq_one_letter_code
_entity_poly.pdbx_strand_id
1 'polypeptide(L)'
;MESDGPLFYTPRSMRAKSFIDLRMGMESVLKSLICYFESEDRKGRRLLNWIQKYGHDIGKMMRKVRPHLPENIVTEYEGDILKMDGLPVGLRYRLDTWDFRGNKEEYYYDTIGSDYWLNRNLEALSKLIDFANENLKPHSRVVGSSELLAEMMESRYEKYT
;
A
#
# COMPACT_ATOMS: atom_id res chain seq x y z
N MET A 1 8.53 0.02 -37.59
CA MET A 1 9.20 -0.57 -36.42
C MET A 1 8.13 -1.19 -35.56
N GLU A 2 7.95 -2.50 -35.68
CA GLU A 2 7.19 -3.26 -34.69
C GLU A 2 7.98 -3.22 -33.38
N SER A 3 7.31 -2.84 -32.30
CA SER A 3 7.93 -2.81 -30.98
C SER A 3 8.07 -4.26 -30.51
N ASP A 4 9.31 -4.73 -30.31
CA ASP A 4 9.65 -6.03 -29.68
C ASP A 4 9.22 -6.12 -28.19
N GLY A 5 8.53 -5.10 -27.67
CA GLY A 5 7.95 -5.11 -26.34
C GLY A 5 6.82 -6.15 -26.21
N PRO A 6 6.69 -6.81 -25.04
CA PRO A 6 5.62 -7.76 -24.80
C PRO A 6 4.26 -7.08 -24.96
N LEU A 7 3.37 -7.78 -25.65
CA LEU A 7 2.01 -7.35 -25.88
C LEU A 7 1.32 -7.03 -24.54
N PHE A 8 0.73 -5.85 -24.41
CA PHE A 8 0.14 -5.31 -23.18
C PHE A 8 -1.09 -6.10 -22.64
N TYR A 9 -1.49 -7.17 -23.32
CA TYR A 9 -2.66 -8.00 -23.02
C TYR A 9 -2.32 -9.44 -22.61
N THR A 10 -1.05 -9.79 -22.35
CA THR A 10 -0.74 -11.13 -21.84
C THR A 10 -1.27 -11.30 -20.40
N PRO A 11 -1.64 -12.54 -20.00
CA PRO A 11 -2.02 -12.85 -18.62
C PRO A 11 -0.99 -12.37 -17.58
N ARG A 12 0.30 -12.47 -17.93
CA ARG A 12 1.39 -12.00 -17.07
C ARG A 12 1.39 -10.49 -16.88
N SER A 13 1.19 -9.73 -17.96
CA SER A 13 1.08 -8.26 -17.90
C SER A 13 -0.14 -7.81 -17.09
N MET A 14 -1.27 -8.51 -17.21
CA MET A 14 -2.48 -8.22 -16.44
C MET A 14 -2.27 -8.48 -14.94
N ARG A 15 -1.72 -9.64 -14.58
CA ARG A 15 -1.40 -9.98 -13.17
C ARG A 15 -0.42 -8.99 -12.55
N ALA A 16 0.60 -8.57 -13.29
CA ALA A 16 1.57 -7.58 -12.81
C ALA A 16 0.91 -6.22 -12.52
N LYS A 17 -0.05 -5.77 -13.34
CA LYS A 17 -0.85 -4.57 -13.06
C LYS A 17 -1.67 -4.73 -11.79
N SER A 18 -2.40 -5.84 -11.65
CA SER A 18 -3.17 -6.14 -10.44
C SER A 18 -2.30 -6.13 -9.17
N PHE A 19 -1.11 -6.73 -9.24
CA PHE A 19 -0.15 -6.67 -8.13
C PHE A 19 0.25 -5.24 -7.78
N ILE A 20 0.53 -4.39 -8.77
CA ILE A 20 0.94 -3.00 -8.51
C ILE A 20 -0.19 -2.23 -7.81
N ASP A 21 -1.43 -2.42 -8.23
CA ASP A 21 -2.58 -1.79 -7.57
C ASP A 21 -2.73 -2.29 -6.12
N LEU A 22 -2.62 -3.60 -5.89
CA LEU A 22 -2.65 -4.19 -4.55
C LEU A 22 -1.52 -3.66 -3.66
N ARG A 23 -0.29 -3.59 -4.18
CA ARG A 23 0.86 -3.06 -3.44
C ARG A 23 0.63 -1.60 -3.08
N MET A 24 0.19 -0.77 -4.02
CA MET A 24 -0.07 0.64 -3.76
C MET A 24 -1.18 0.85 -2.73
N GLY A 25 -2.24 0.03 -2.79
CA GLY A 25 -3.28 -0.01 -1.77
C GLY A 25 -2.73 -0.37 -0.39
N MET A 26 -1.92 -1.44 -0.33
CA MET A 26 -1.25 -1.91 0.90
C MET A 26 -0.33 -0.83 1.50
N GLU A 27 0.54 -0.23 0.69
CA GLU A 27 1.40 0.88 1.13
C GLU A 27 0.59 2.05 1.67
N SER A 28 -0.52 2.39 1.00
CA SER A 28 -1.36 3.52 1.39
C SER A 28 -2.07 3.27 2.72
N VAL A 29 -2.68 2.10 2.91
CA VAL A 29 -3.37 1.78 4.17
C VAL A 29 -2.39 1.65 5.33
N LEU A 30 -1.22 1.04 5.12
CA LEU A 30 -0.19 0.94 6.17
C LEU A 30 0.35 2.31 6.56
N LYS A 31 0.60 3.20 5.59
CA LYS A 31 1.01 4.58 5.88
C LYS A 31 -0.08 5.35 6.64
N SER A 32 -1.35 5.13 6.29
CA SER A 32 -2.49 5.73 7.01
C SER A 32 -2.50 5.29 8.48
N LEU A 33 -2.39 3.99 8.73
CA LEU A 33 -2.36 3.44 10.09
C LEU A 33 -1.14 3.92 10.89
N ILE A 34 0.04 4.01 10.26
CA ILE A 34 1.24 4.57 10.89
C ILE A 34 1.01 6.05 11.24
N CYS A 35 0.44 6.85 10.34
CA CYS A 35 0.08 8.23 10.65
C CYS A 35 -0.93 8.30 11.81
N TYR A 36 -1.89 7.40 11.87
CA TYR A 36 -2.91 7.40 12.91
C TYR A 36 -2.34 7.06 14.29
N PHE A 37 -1.55 5.98 14.41
CA PHE A 37 -1.07 5.49 15.71
C PHE A 37 0.29 6.05 16.13
N GLU A 38 1.14 6.45 15.18
CA GLU A 38 2.58 6.69 15.43
C GLU A 38 3.04 8.10 15.03
N SER A 39 2.12 8.99 14.65
CA SER A 39 2.48 10.35 14.25
C SER A 39 3.02 11.20 15.40
N GLU A 40 2.70 10.87 16.65
CA GLU A 40 2.95 11.71 17.83
C GLU A 40 2.41 13.14 17.55
N ASP A 41 3.21 14.18 17.80
CA ASP A 41 2.85 15.58 17.51
C ASP A 41 3.19 16.02 16.07
N ARG A 42 3.55 15.11 15.16
CA ARG A 42 3.93 15.48 13.78
C ARG A 42 2.69 15.93 13.00
N LYS A 43 2.74 17.14 12.44
CA LYS A 43 1.69 17.70 11.58
C LYS A 43 2.27 18.31 10.30
N GLY A 44 1.42 18.55 9.30
CA GLY A 44 1.77 19.22 8.04
C GLY A 44 3.01 18.63 7.36
N ARG A 45 3.94 19.49 6.95
CA ARG A 45 5.18 19.09 6.24
C ARG A 45 6.05 18.11 7.03
N ARG A 46 6.08 18.23 8.37
CA ARG A 46 6.88 17.34 9.23
C ARG A 46 6.33 15.91 9.22
N LEU A 47 5.00 15.77 9.25
CA LEU A 47 4.33 14.49 9.11
C LEU A 47 4.59 13.87 7.73
N LEU A 48 4.40 14.67 6.67
CA LEU A 48 4.60 14.23 5.28
C LEU A 48 6.04 13.76 5.02
N ASN A 49 7.03 14.55 5.41
CA ASN A 49 8.44 14.18 5.25
C ASN A 49 8.80 12.93 6.07
N TRP A 50 8.17 12.72 7.23
CA TRP A 50 8.39 11.55 8.06
C TRP A 50 7.79 10.29 7.44
N ILE A 51 6.52 10.34 7.00
CA ILE A 51 5.88 9.16 6.40
C ILE A 51 6.51 8.77 5.06
N GLN A 52 7.06 9.74 4.31
CA GLN A 52 7.81 9.47 3.08
C GLN A 52 9.10 8.65 3.31
N LYS A 53 9.69 8.68 4.50
CA LYS A 53 10.89 7.89 4.84
C LYS A 53 10.64 6.38 4.93
N TYR A 54 9.38 5.94 4.88
CA TYR A 54 9.03 4.53 4.77
C TYR A 54 9.12 4.02 3.33
N GLY A 55 9.18 4.93 2.32
CA GLY A 55 9.37 4.55 0.92
C GLY A 55 8.35 3.51 0.47
N HIS A 56 8.85 2.41 -0.11
CA HIS A 56 8.09 1.26 -0.59
C HIS A 56 8.38 -0.03 0.21
N ASP A 57 8.95 0.13 1.42
CA ASP A 57 9.37 -0.97 2.30
C ASP A 57 8.18 -1.41 3.16
N ILE A 58 7.46 -2.44 2.68
CA ILE A 58 6.26 -2.98 3.31
C ILE A 58 6.62 -3.58 4.67
N GLY A 59 7.73 -4.32 4.76
CA GLY A 59 8.17 -4.93 6.01
C GLY A 59 8.48 -3.91 7.10
N LYS A 60 9.09 -2.78 6.76
CA LYS A 60 9.30 -1.67 7.71
C LYS A 60 7.97 -1.08 8.17
N MET A 61 7.01 -0.91 7.26
CA MET A 61 5.68 -0.40 7.61
C MET A 61 4.90 -1.41 8.48
N MET A 62 4.92 -2.69 8.12
CA MET A 62 4.30 -3.78 8.88
C MET A 62 4.86 -3.86 10.29
N ARG A 63 6.19 -3.90 10.47
CA ARG A 63 6.81 -3.90 11.81
C ARG A 63 6.37 -2.70 12.66
N LYS A 64 6.18 -1.54 12.04
CA LYS A 64 5.80 -0.32 12.74
C LYS A 64 4.34 -0.34 13.20
N VAL A 65 3.42 -0.88 12.39
CA VAL A 65 1.99 -0.93 12.72
C VAL A 65 1.58 -2.20 13.47
N ARG A 66 2.37 -3.28 13.38
CA ARG A 66 2.07 -4.60 13.98
C ARG A 66 1.54 -4.55 15.43
N PRO A 67 2.09 -3.73 16.35
CA PRO A 67 1.58 -3.65 17.73
C PRO A 67 0.12 -3.20 17.84
N HIS A 68 -0.41 -2.53 16.82
CA HIS A 68 -1.78 -2.01 16.78
C HIS A 68 -2.73 -2.87 15.96
N LEU A 69 -2.21 -3.84 15.20
CA LEU A 69 -3.03 -4.68 14.34
C LEU A 69 -3.74 -5.78 15.14
N PRO A 70 -4.99 -6.13 14.78
CA PRO A 70 -5.64 -7.32 15.29
C PRO A 70 -4.81 -8.58 15.02
N GLU A 71 -4.62 -9.43 16.03
CA GLU A 71 -3.77 -10.62 15.94
C GLU A 71 -4.23 -11.59 14.84
N ASN A 72 -5.53 -11.65 14.57
CA ASN A 72 -6.06 -12.46 13.47
C ASN A 72 -5.58 -11.97 12.10
N ILE A 73 -5.40 -10.66 11.89
CA ILE A 73 -4.85 -10.13 10.64
C ILE A 73 -3.36 -10.47 10.55
N VAL A 74 -2.63 -10.34 11.64
CA VAL A 74 -1.18 -10.60 11.70
C VAL A 74 -0.90 -12.08 11.44
N THR A 75 -1.47 -12.97 12.26
CA THR A 75 -1.28 -14.42 12.16
C THR A 75 -1.70 -14.94 10.79
N GLU A 76 -2.79 -14.41 10.24
CA GLU A 76 -3.31 -14.90 8.97
C GLU A 76 -2.51 -14.37 7.78
N TYR A 77 -2.20 -13.07 7.69
CA TYR A 77 -1.75 -12.45 6.43
C TYR A 77 -0.33 -11.88 6.43
N GLU A 78 0.35 -11.75 7.57
CA GLU A 78 1.66 -11.08 7.65
C GLU A 78 2.67 -11.70 6.67
N GLY A 79 2.73 -13.03 6.59
CA GLY A 79 3.63 -13.73 5.67
C GLY A 79 3.37 -13.41 4.18
N ASP A 80 2.09 -13.33 3.79
CA ASP A 80 1.70 -13.02 2.41
C ASP A 80 2.02 -11.56 2.05
N ILE A 81 1.78 -10.63 2.99
CA ILE A 81 2.09 -9.20 2.84
C ILE A 81 3.60 -8.98 2.71
N LEU A 82 4.42 -9.66 3.54
CA LEU A 82 5.87 -9.48 3.53
C LEU A 82 6.54 -10.00 2.24
N LYS A 83 5.93 -10.96 1.53
CA LYS A 83 6.40 -11.38 0.20
C LYS A 83 6.39 -10.24 -0.83
N MET A 84 5.63 -9.16 -0.61
CA MET A 84 5.66 -8.00 -1.52
C MET A 84 7.04 -7.33 -1.59
N ASP A 85 7.86 -7.37 -0.53
CA ASP A 85 9.18 -6.73 -0.51
C ASP A 85 10.18 -7.39 -1.47
N GLY A 86 10.03 -8.70 -1.71
CA GLY A 86 10.86 -9.42 -2.69
C GLY A 86 10.52 -9.08 -4.15
N LEU A 87 9.40 -8.39 -4.38
CA LEU A 87 8.94 -8.01 -5.71
C LEU A 87 9.35 -6.57 -6.03
N PRO A 88 9.83 -6.29 -7.26
CA PRO A 88 10.27 -4.96 -7.63
C PRO A 88 9.11 -3.94 -7.68
N VAL A 89 9.34 -2.74 -7.15
CA VAL A 89 8.37 -1.62 -7.17
C VAL A 89 8.33 -0.93 -8.53
N GLY A 90 9.47 -0.86 -9.21
CA GLY A 90 9.64 -0.18 -10.50
C GLY A 90 8.86 -0.80 -11.67
N LEU A 91 8.10 -1.87 -11.43
CA LEU A 91 7.27 -2.55 -12.42
C LEU A 91 6.19 -1.67 -13.02
N ARG A 92 5.80 -0.61 -12.32
CA ARG A 92 4.92 0.44 -12.85
C ARG A 92 5.43 1.03 -14.16
N TYR A 93 6.75 1.00 -14.40
CA TYR A 93 7.40 1.67 -15.52
C TYR A 93 8.06 0.71 -16.52
N ARG A 94 8.14 -0.61 -16.23
CA ARG A 94 8.83 -1.63 -17.05
C ARG A 94 8.16 -3.01 -16.91
N LEU A 95 7.03 -3.20 -17.58
CA LEU A 95 6.30 -4.48 -17.63
C LEU A 95 7.08 -5.58 -18.37
N ASP A 96 8.03 -5.14 -19.18
CA ASP A 96 8.94 -5.82 -20.08
C ASP A 96 10.17 -6.42 -19.37
N THR A 97 10.41 -6.06 -18.11
CA THR A 97 11.56 -6.57 -17.33
C THR A 97 11.24 -7.80 -16.49
N TRP A 98 10.07 -8.41 -16.70
CA TRP A 98 9.69 -9.67 -16.08
C TRP A 98 10.16 -10.90 -16.87
N ASP A 99 11.45 -10.90 -17.21
CA ASP A 99 12.12 -12.14 -17.62
C ASP A 99 12.55 -12.88 -16.35
N PHE A 100 11.58 -13.51 -15.68
CA PHE A 100 11.85 -14.38 -14.53
C PHE A 100 12.47 -15.66 -15.07
N ARG A 101 13.74 -15.58 -15.51
CA ARG A 101 14.49 -16.77 -15.90
C ARG A 101 15.21 -17.32 -14.68
N GLY A 102 15.14 -18.65 -14.50
CA GLY A 102 15.80 -19.36 -13.41
C GLY A 102 15.14 -19.11 -12.06
N ASN A 103 15.94 -18.89 -11.00
CA ASN A 103 15.51 -18.85 -9.58
C ASN A 103 14.42 -17.82 -9.22
N LYS A 104 14.04 -16.93 -10.14
CA LYS A 104 12.93 -16.01 -9.92
C LYS A 104 11.59 -16.59 -10.35
N GLU A 105 11.55 -17.54 -11.29
CA GLU A 105 10.32 -18.10 -11.86
C GLU A 105 9.44 -18.79 -10.80
N GLU A 106 10.06 -19.56 -9.92
CA GLU A 106 9.39 -20.14 -8.74
C GLU A 106 8.74 -19.04 -7.88
N TYR A 107 9.48 -17.97 -7.60
CA TYR A 107 8.95 -16.82 -6.85
C TYR A 107 7.81 -16.10 -7.58
N TYR A 108 7.78 -16.10 -8.92
CA TYR A 108 6.62 -15.63 -9.66
C TYR A 108 5.40 -16.49 -9.38
N TYR A 109 5.52 -17.81 -9.53
CA TYR A 109 4.42 -18.74 -9.31
C TYR A 109 3.94 -18.74 -7.86
N ASP A 110 4.82 -18.50 -6.89
CA ASP A 110 4.45 -18.34 -5.48
C ASP A 110 3.76 -17.00 -5.15
N THR A 111 3.83 -16.02 -6.05
CA THR A 111 3.33 -14.65 -5.83
C THR A 111 2.39 -14.18 -6.94
N ILE A 112 2.83 -13.29 -7.84
CA ILE A 112 1.99 -12.65 -8.88
C ILE A 112 1.35 -13.69 -9.82
N GLY A 113 2.00 -14.84 -10.02
CA GLY A 113 1.49 -15.96 -10.81
C GLY A 113 0.42 -16.78 -10.09
N SER A 114 0.27 -16.63 -8.78
CA SER A 114 -0.70 -17.35 -7.95
C SER A 114 -1.94 -16.51 -7.68
N ASP A 115 -3.09 -17.02 -8.14
CA ASP A 115 -4.40 -16.44 -7.80
C ASP A 115 -4.67 -16.50 -6.31
N TYR A 116 -4.22 -17.57 -5.65
CA TYR A 116 -4.31 -17.69 -4.20
C TYR A 116 -3.60 -16.52 -3.53
N TRP A 117 -2.33 -16.25 -3.88
CA TRP A 117 -1.58 -15.17 -3.25
C TRP A 117 -2.17 -13.79 -3.57
N LEU A 118 -2.61 -13.53 -4.81
CA LEU A 118 -3.27 -12.26 -5.15
C LEU A 118 -4.58 -12.05 -4.37
N ASN A 119 -5.43 -13.07 -4.27
CA ASN A 119 -6.68 -12.99 -3.52
C ASN A 119 -6.44 -12.81 -2.02
N ARG A 120 -5.45 -13.51 -1.47
CA ARG A 120 -5.03 -13.35 -0.06
C ARG A 120 -4.58 -11.93 0.25
N ASN A 121 -3.85 -11.29 -0.66
CA ASN A 121 -3.44 -9.90 -0.49
C ASN A 121 -4.59 -8.90 -0.67
N LEU A 122 -5.56 -9.19 -1.55
CA LEU A 122 -6.78 -8.41 -1.66
C LEU A 122 -7.60 -8.49 -0.37
N GLU A 123 -7.81 -9.69 0.18
CA GLU A 123 -8.49 -9.89 1.46
C GLU A 123 -7.78 -9.18 2.62
N ALA A 124 -6.45 -9.30 2.70
CA ALA A 124 -5.65 -8.61 3.69
C ALA A 124 -5.82 -7.09 3.60
N LEU A 125 -5.77 -6.54 2.39
CA LEU A 125 -6.00 -5.12 2.13
C LEU A 125 -7.40 -4.68 2.58
N SER A 126 -8.44 -5.43 2.22
CA SER A 126 -9.80 -5.15 2.66
C SER A 126 -9.93 -5.14 4.18
N LYS A 127 -9.39 -6.17 4.87
CA LYS A 127 -9.40 -6.23 6.34
C LYS A 127 -8.65 -5.07 6.99
N LEU A 128 -7.52 -4.63 6.41
CA LEU A 128 -6.78 -3.48 6.89
C LEU A 128 -7.53 -2.16 6.65
N ILE A 129 -8.22 -2.02 5.53
CA ILE A 129 -9.07 -0.86 5.23
C ILE A 129 -10.23 -0.80 6.23
N ASP A 130 -10.91 -1.92 6.49
CA ASP A 130 -12.01 -1.99 7.45
C ASP A 130 -11.52 -1.63 8.86
N PHE A 131 -10.37 -2.18 9.26
CA PHE A 131 -9.72 -1.82 10.52
C PHE A 131 -9.39 -0.32 10.60
N ALA A 132 -8.81 0.25 9.54
CA ALA A 132 -8.54 1.68 9.48
C ALA A 132 -9.83 2.50 9.59
N ASN A 133 -10.88 2.14 8.85
CA ASN A 133 -12.16 2.83 8.84
C ASN A 133 -12.83 2.81 10.22
N GLU A 134 -12.85 1.67 10.92
CA GLU A 134 -13.43 1.60 12.26
C GLU A 134 -12.63 2.45 13.27
N ASN A 135 -11.30 2.53 13.14
CA ASN A 135 -10.49 3.43 13.98
C ASN A 135 -10.67 4.91 13.63
N LEU A 136 -10.99 5.23 12.38
CA LEU A 136 -11.22 6.60 11.91
C LEU A 136 -12.66 7.07 12.12
N LYS A 137 -13.61 6.15 12.29
CA LYS A 137 -15.04 6.44 12.49
C LYS A 137 -15.34 7.43 13.63
N PRO A 138 -14.68 7.39 14.81
CA PRO A 138 -14.87 8.41 15.85
C PRO A 138 -14.45 9.82 15.42
N HIS A 139 -13.58 9.93 14.42
CA HIS A 139 -13.09 11.19 13.84
C HIS A 139 -13.88 11.62 12.60
N SER A 140 -14.80 10.79 12.13
CA SER A 140 -15.79 11.14 11.11
C SER A 140 -16.80 12.10 11.73
N ARG A 141 -16.45 13.39 11.79
CA ARG A 141 -17.44 14.43 12.07
C ARG A 141 -18.29 14.63 10.83
N VAL A 142 -19.60 14.68 11.01
CA VAL A 142 -20.46 15.44 10.09
C VAL A 142 -20.04 16.89 10.28
N VAL A 143 -19.21 17.40 9.38
CA VAL A 143 -18.68 18.76 9.48
C VAL A 143 -19.84 19.72 9.26
N GLY A 144 -20.25 20.43 10.33
CA GLY A 144 -21.20 21.51 10.21
C GLY A 144 -20.62 22.64 9.34
N SER A 145 -21.45 23.41 8.66
CA SER A 145 -21.00 24.52 7.79
C SER A 145 -20.09 25.53 8.50
N SER A 146 -20.22 25.67 9.83
CA SER A 146 -19.33 26.49 10.66
C SER A 146 -17.95 25.88 10.90
N GLU A 147 -17.85 24.56 11.07
CA GLU A 147 -16.56 23.85 11.23
C GLU A 147 -15.80 23.79 9.89
N LEU A 148 -16.51 23.65 8.76
CA LEU A 148 -15.96 23.75 7.40
C LEU A 148 -15.29 25.11 7.15
N LEU A 149 -15.96 26.19 7.57
CA LEU A 149 -15.43 27.55 7.47
C LEU A 149 -14.15 27.72 8.31
N ALA A 150 -14.11 27.15 9.52
CA ALA A 150 -12.91 27.17 10.35
C ALA A 150 -11.75 26.38 9.72
N GLU A 151 -12.01 25.19 9.18
CA GLU A 151 -10.99 24.36 8.51
C GLU A 151 -10.49 24.96 7.19
N MET A 152 -11.30 25.78 6.52
CA MET A 152 -10.87 26.56 5.35
C MET A 152 -9.95 27.73 5.73
N MET A 153 -10.07 28.23 6.96
CA MET A 153 -9.23 29.32 7.48
C MET A 153 -7.96 28.82 8.16
N GLU A 154 -7.85 27.53 8.49
CA GLU A 154 -6.60 26.95 8.96
C GLU A 154 -5.54 26.96 7.86
N SER A 155 -4.29 27.22 8.25
CA SER A 155 -3.15 27.20 7.32
C SER A 155 -2.92 25.78 6.81
N ARG A 156 -3.46 25.49 5.62
CA ARG A 156 -3.28 24.21 4.94
C ARG A 156 -1.87 24.09 4.41
N TYR A 157 -1.32 22.88 4.47
CA TYR A 157 -0.06 22.60 3.79
C TYR A 157 -0.30 22.59 2.28
N GLU A 158 0.15 23.64 1.61
CA GLU A 158 0.21 23.70 0.16
C GLU A 158 1.56 23.12 -0.32
N LYS A 159 1.49 22.12 -1.20
CA LYS A 159 2.68 21.42 -1.69
C LYS A 159 3.48 22.24 -2.71
N TYR A 160 2.86 23.23 -3.33
CA TYR A 160 3.35 23.94 -4.53
C TYR A 160 3.54 25.44 -4.34
N THR A 161 3.47 25.92 -3.10
CA THR A 161 3.82 27.27 -2.65
C THR A 161 4.88 27.16 -1.57
#